data_AF-A0A3D5URI3-F1
#
_entry.id   AF-A0A3D5URI3-F1
#
_cell.length_a   1.000
_cell.length_b   1.000
_cell.length_c   1.000
_cell.angle_alpha   90.00
_cell.angle_beta   90.00
_cell.angle_gamma   90.00
#
_symmetry.space_group_name_H-M   'P 1'
#
loop_
_entity.id
_entity.type
_entity.pdbx_description
1 polymer ?
#
loop_
_entity_poly.entity_id
_entity_poly.type
_entity_poly.pdbx_seq_one_letter_code
_entity_poly.pdbx_strand_id
1 'polypeptide(L)'
;AGAGIQPITGCTIPVRLDAPEEPSRGPARREPSGSLVFLVKDEQGYENLMKLSSKAFLEPEAGEPAQVPLERVEEYGAGLICLTGGPD
;
A
#
# COMPACT_ATOMS: atom_id res chain seq x y z
N ALA A 1 16.26 3.04 20.45
CA ALA A 1 16.96 4.35 20.41
C ALA A 1 18.28 4.22 21.16
N GLY A 2 19.39 4.76 20.65
CA GLY A 2 20.68 4.71 21.38
C GLY A 2 21.96 4.67 20.54
N ALA A 3 21.89 4.38 19.24
CA ALA A 3 23.08 4.29 18.38
C ALA A 3 23.47 5.60 17.67
N GLY A 4 22.78 6.72 17.93
CA GLY A 4 22.97 7.98 17.19
C GLY A 4 22.46 7.96 15.74
N ILE A 5 21.79 6.87 15.33
CA ILE A 5 21.18 6.71 14.00
C ILE A 5 19.73 7.16 14.08
N GLN A 6 19.30 7.96 13.09
CA GLN A 6 17.90 8.32 12.91
C GLN A 6 17.21 7.24 12.03
N PRO A 7 16.34 6.39 12.60
CA PRO A 7 15.55 5.48 11.78
C PRO A 7 14.46 6.23 11.02
N ILE A 8 14.17 5.79 9.79
CA ILE A 8 13.01 6.22 9.01
C ILE A 8 12.16 4.99 8.76
N THR A 9 10.95 4.97 9.32
CA THR A 9 10.00 3.88 9.14
C THR A 9 9.33 4.01 7.77
N GLY A 10 9.14 2.89 7.08
CA GLY A 10 8.43 2.84 5.82
C GLY A 10 7.99 1.45 5.43
N CYS A 11 7.19 1.36 4.36
CA CYS A 11 6.69 0.09 3.82
C CYS A 11 6.45 0.20 2.31
N THR A 12 6.76 -0.87 1.59
CA THR A 12 6.33 -1.04 0.20
C THR A 12 4.97 -1.73 0.20
N ILE A 13 3.95 -1.07 -0.36
CA ILE A 13 2.58 -1.57 -0.37
C ILE A 13 2.14 -1.80 -1.83
N PRO A 14 1.73 -3.03 -2.19
CA PRO A 14 1.11 -3.30 -3.48
C PRO A 14 -0.22 -2.55 -3.58
N VAL A 15 -0.47 -1.92 -4.73
CA VAL A 15 -1.66 -1.12 -4.99
C VAL A 15 -2.43 -1.65 -6.18
N ARG A 16 -3.76 -1.52 -6.10
CA ARG A 16 -4.67 -1.79 -7.21
C ARG A 16 -5.23 -0.48 -7.73
N LEU A 17 -5.09 -0.27 -9.04
CA LEU A 17 -5.76 0.81 -9.75
C LEU A 17 -7.14 0.33 -10.21
N ASP A 18 -8.13 1.21 -10.20
CA ASP A 18 -9.44 0.92 -10.75
C ASP A 18 -9.38 0.95 -12.27
N ALA A 19 -8.80 -0.09 -12.86
CA ALA A 19 -8.92 -0.37 -14.28
C ALA A 19 -10.22 -1.15 -14.52
N PRO A 20 -10.96 -0.87 -15.61
CA PRO A 20 -12.06 -1.73 -15.99
C PRO A 20 -11.51 -3.14 -16.21
N GLU A 21 -12.01 -4.11 -15.45
CA GLU A 21 -11.70 -5.52 -15.66
C GLU A 21 -12.10 -5.86 -17.12
N GLU A 22 -11.12 -6.18 -17.96
CA GLU A 22 -11.44 -6.83 -19.23
C GLU A 22 -12.22 -8.10 -18.89
N PRO A 23 -13.34 -8.38 -19.57
CA PRO A 23 -14.16 -9.55 -19.28
C PRO A 23 -13.39 -10.83 -19.66
N SER A 24 -12.53 -11.29 -18.77
CA SER A 24 -11.85 -12.57 -18.89
C SER A 24 -12.77 -13.70 -18.39
N ARG A 25 -12.64 -14.86 -19.02
CA ARG A 25 -13.45 -16.05 -18.75
C ARG A 25 -13.06 -16.69 -17.42
N GLY A 26 -13.66 -16.25 -16.31
CA GLY A 26 -13.54 -16.87 -14.99
C GLY A 26 -13.58 -15.85 -13.85
N PRO A 27 -13.61 -16.28 -12.57
CA PRO A 27 -13.39 -15.36 -11.46
C PRO A 27 -11.98 -14.77 -11.59
N ALA A 28 -11.88 -13.51 -12.01
CA ALA A 28 -10.61 -12.83 -12.21
C ALA A 28 -10.01 -12.53 -10.83
N ARG A 29 -8.99 -13.29 -10.43
CA ARG A 29 -8.16 -12.93 -9.28
C ARG A 29 -7.48 -11.60 -9.58
N ARG A 30 -7.72 -10.58 -8.75
CA ARG A 30 -7.12 -9.26 -8.97
C ARG A 30 -5.68 -9.29 -8.50
N GLU A 31 -4.76 -9.20 -9.45
CA GLU A 31 -3.35 -8.97 -9.16
C GLU A 31 -3.10 -7.46 -8.92
N PRO A 32 -2.09 -7.09 -8.11
CA PRO A 32 -1.77 -5.69 -7.87
C PRO A 32 -1.30 -5.05 -9.18
N SER A 33 -1.67 -3.78 -9.39
CA SER A 33 -1.24 -3.00 -10.57
C SER A 33 0.23 -2.55 -10.48
N GLY A 34 0.79 -2.56 -9.28
CA GLY A 34 2.17 -2.16 -8.99
C GLY A 34 2.36 -2.01 -7.48
N SER A 35 3.47 -1.41 -7.07
CA SER A 35 3.75 -1.11 -5.66
C SER A 35 4.17 0.34 -5.47
N LEU A 36 3.82 0.90 -4.31
CA LEU A 36 4.27 2.22 -3.88
C LEU A 36 5.08 2.10 -2.59
N VAL A 37 6.07 2.97 -2.42
CA VAL A 37 6.86 3.03 -1.18
C VAL A 37 6.41 4.22 -0.36
N PHE A 38 6.09 3.98 0.91
CA PHE A 38 5.69 5.02 1.85
C PHE A 38 6.72 5.15 2.97
N LEU A 39 7.17 6.37 3.23
CA LEU A 39 7.99 6.72 4.40
C LEU A 39 7.16 7.58 5.35
N VAL A 40 7.30 7.32 6.65
CA VAL A 40 6.61 8.06 7.72
C VAL A 40 7.29 9.40 7.94
N LYS A 41 6.55 10.50 7.76
CA LYS A 41 7.02 11.87 8.03
C LYS A 41 6.80 12.29 9.48
N ASP A 42 5.66 11.90 10.05
CA ASP A 42 5.19 12.32 11.38
C ASP A 42 4.34 11.21 12.05
N GLU A 43 3.86 11.48 13.26
CA GLU A 43 3.06 10.51 14.05
C GLU A 43 1.75 10.12 13.33
N GLN A 44 1.08 11.06 12.67
CA GLN A 44 -0.13 10.76 11.89
C GLN A 44 0.19 9.82 10.73
N GLY A 45 1.32 10.03 10.07
CA GLY A 45 1.84 9.13 9.03
C GLY A 45 2.07 7.72 9.56
N TYR A 46 2.59 7.57 10.78
CA TYR A 46 2.82 6.25 11.37
C TYR A 46 1.50 5.49 11.56
N GLU A 47 0.50 6.13 12.15
CA GLU A 47 -0.84 5.55 12.31
C GLU A 47 -1.47 5.17 10.97
N ASN A 48 -1.32 6.03 9.97
CA ASN A 48 -1.86 5.80 8.65
C ASN A 48 -1.14 4.65 7.93
N LEU A 49 0.18 4.54 8.06
CA LEU A 49 0.94 3.41 7.53
C LEU A 49 0.52 2.09 8.20
N MET A 50 0.24 2.10 9.50
CA MET A 50 -0.31 0.93 10.21
C MET A 50 -1.67 0.52 9.65
N LYS A 51 -2.56 1.48 9.38
CA LYS A 51 -3.87 1.21 8.76
C LYS A 51 -3.70 0.64 7.36
N LEU A 52 -2.89 1.28 6.50
CA LEU A 52 -2.67 0.82 5.13
C LEU A 52 -2.07 -0.59 5.07
N SER A 53 -1.02 -0.85 5.85
CA SER A 53 -0.39 -2.17 5.89
C SER A 53 -1.34 -3.25 6.41
N SER A 54 -2.18 -2.93 7.42
CA SER A 54 -3.20 -3.87 7.89
C SER A 54 -4.26 -4.15 6.82
N LYS A 55 -4.76 -3.10 6.16
CA LYS A 55 -5.78 -3.20 5.10
C LYS A 55 -5.28 -4.00 3.91
N ALA A 56 -4.01 -3.87 3.55
CA ALA A 56 -3.40 -4.64 2.47
C ALA A 56 -3.56 -6.15 2.63
N PHE A 57 -3.59 -6.67 3.87
CA PHE A 57 -3.75 -8.10 4.13
C PHE A 57 -5.17 -8.52 4.50
N LEU A 58 -6.02 -7.59 4.96
CA LEU A 58 -7.35 -7.92 5.50
C LEU A 58 -8.50 -7.63 4.54
N GLU A 59 -8.30 -6.75 3.56
CA GLU A 59 -9.36 -6.33 2.62
C GLU A 59 -9.42 -7.13 1.31
N PRO A 60 -8.30 -7.67 0.76
CA PRO A 60 -8.38 -8.50 -0.44
C PRO A 60 -9.26 -9.73 -0.26
N GLU A 61 -9.88 -10.19 -1.34
CA GLU A 61 -10.71 -11.40 -1.31
C GLU A 61 -9.86 -12.66 -1.09
N ALA A 62 -10.51 -13.75 -0.67
CA ALA A 62 -9.82 -15.01 -0.42
C ALA A 62 -9.11 -15.51 -1.69
N GLY A 63 -7.79 -15.60 -1.62
CA GLY A 63 -6.94 -16.02 -2.74
C GLY A 63 -6.38 -14.86 -3.56
N GLU A 64 -6.73 -13.61 -3.28
CA GLU A 64 -6.04 -12.44 -3.80
C GLU A 64 -4.72 -12.18 -3.03
N PRO A 65 -3.68 -11.67 -3.70
CA PRO A 65 -2.48 -11.20 -3.01
C PRO A 65 -2.77 -9.95 -2.17
N ALA A 66 -1.90 -9.68 -1.20
CA ALA A 66 -2.00 -8.49 -0.35
C ALA A 66 -1.87 -7.22 -1.20
N GLN A 67 -2.86 -6.34 -1.12
CA GLN A 67 -2.94 -5.09 -1.88
C GLN A 67 -3.99 -4.15 -1.31
N VAL A 68 -3.88 -2.85 -1.62
CA VAL A 68 -4.92 -1.86 -1.32
C VAL A 68 -5.38 -1.14 -2.59
N PRO A 69 -6.67 -0.79 -2.73
CA PRO A 69 -7.08 0.13 -3.78
C PRO A 69 -6.48 1.52 -3.55
N LEU A 70 -6.24 2.25 -4.64
CA LEU A 70 -5.65 3.60 -4.59
C LEU A 70 -6.46 4.56 -3.70
N GLU A 71 -7.78 4.40 -3.64
CA GLU A 71 -8.69 5.16 -2.79
C GLU A 71 -8.30 5.11 -1.30
N ARG A 72 -7.80 3.96 -0.82
CA ARG A 72 -7.32 3.82 0.57
C ARG A 72 -6.01 4.57 0.76
N VAL A 73 -5.14 4.59 -0.25
CA VAL A 73 -3.91 5.38 -0.23
C VAL A 73 -4.24 6.87 -0.13
N GLU A 74 -5.27 7.33 -0.83
CA GLU A 74 -5.74 8.72 -0.72
C GLU A 74 -6.32 9.02 0.67
N GLU A 75 -7.14 8.12 1.21
CA GLU A 75 -7.75 8.26 2.55
C GLU A 75 -6.69 8.33 3.67
N TYR A 76 -5.63 7.52 3.57
CA TYR A 76 -4.58 7.41 4.59
C TYR A 76 -3.24 8.01 4.15
N GLY A 77 -3.22 8.90 3.16
CA GLY A 77 -1.97 9.47 2.63
C GLY A 77 -1.35 10.57 3.50
N ALA A 78 -2.14 11.17 4.41
CA ALA A 78 -1.66 12.25 5.26
C ALA A 78 -0.50 11.80 6.17
N GLY A 79 0.55 12.61 6.24
CA GLY A 79 1.74 12.30 7.04
C GLY A 79 2.72 11.30 6.38
N LEU A 80 2.47 10.90 5.13
CA LEU A 80 3.35 9.99 4.38
C LEU A 80 4.10 10.70 3.25
N ILE A 81 5.31 10.23 2.96
CA ILE A 81 6.06 10.54 1.74
C ILE A 81 5.92 9.33 0.82
N CYS A 82 5.40 9.53 -0.39
CA CYS A 82 5.21 8.47 -1.38
C CYS A 82 6.32 8.52 -2.46
N LEU A 83 6.91 7.37 -2.76
CA LEU A 83 7.81 7.16 -3.89
C LEU A 83 7.16 6.18 -4.88
N THR A 84 7.51 6.28 -6.15
CA THR A 84 6.82 5.58 -7.26
C THR A 84 6.94 4.06 -7.24
N GLY A 85 7.71 3.48 -6.33
CA GLY A 85 8.12 2.07 -6.42
C GLY A 85 9.16 1.91 -7.54
N GLY A 86 10.21 1.13 -7.30
CA GLY A 86 11.22 0.86 -8.32
C GLY A 86 10.66 0.01 -9.48
N PRO A 87 11.51 -0.43 -10.43
CA PRO A 87 11.10 -1.24 -11.58
C PRO A 87 10.66 -2.69 -11.27
N ASP A 88 10.18 -2.98 -10.05
CA ASP A 88 9.69 -4.29 -9.60
C ASP A 88 8.15 -4.33 -9.53
#